data_AF-A0A4R4S2E8-F1
#
_entry.id   AF-A0A4R4S2E8-F1
#
_cell.length_a   1.000
_cell.length_b   1.000
_cell.length_c   1.000
_cell.angle_alpha   90.00
_cell.angle_beta   90.00
_cell.angle_gamma   90.00
#
_symmetry.space_group_name_H-M   'P 1'
#
loop_
_entity.id
_entity.type
_entity.pdbx_description
1 polymer ?
#
loop_
_entity_poly.entity_id
_entity_poly.type
_entity_poly.pdbx_seq_one_letter_code
_entity_poly.pdbx_strand_id
1 'polypeptide(L)'
;MDSDSDSTGDERVPVAQVLSGLEVHPLAQGETAIEAFVLIKVLDADGRPAWSYRTTNRLNREELLGALMVQVDVLRKELRDEWDDG
;
A
#
# COMPACT_ATOMS: atom_id res chain seq x y z
N MET A 1 -17.08 22.14 -22.97
CA MET A 1 -16.50 20.91 -23.53
C MET A 1 -16.25 20.01 -22.34
N ASP A 2 -17.27 19.21 -22.03
CA ASP A 2 -17.15 18.09 -21.10
C ASP A 2 -16.25 17.03 -21.73
N SER A 3 -15.25 16.59 -20.98
CA SER A 3 -14.54 15.34 -21.25
C SER A 3 -14.48 14.56 -19.93
N ASP A 4 -15.46 13.67 -19.80
CA ASP A 4 -15.50 12.55 -18.86
C ASP A 4 -14.20 11.75 -18.84
N SER A 5 -13.75 11.36 -17.65
CA SER A 5 -13.61 9.93 -17.27
C SER A 5 -12.92 9.76 -15.91
N ASP A 6 -13.49 10.32 -14.85
CA ASP A 6 -13.12 9.96 -13.47
C ASP A 6 -13.99 8.78 -12.94
N SER A 7 -14.42 7.90 -13.85
CA SER A 7 -15.38 6.83 -13.56
C SER A 7 -14.74 5.51 -13.12
N THR A 8 -13.45 5.49 -12.79
CA THR A 8 -12.74 4.29 -12.27
C THR A 8 -12.60 4.27 -10.75
N GLY A 9 -13.02 5.34 -10.05
CA GLY A 9 -12.64 5.58 -8.65
C GLY A 9 -13.28 4.70 -7.58
N ASP A 10 -14.33 3.93 -7.89
CA ASP A 10 -15.14 3.25 -6.86
C ASP A 10 -15.27 1.73 -7.03
N GLU A 11 -14.81 1.16 -8.14
CA GLU A 11 -14.85 -0.29 -8.31
C GLU A 11 -13.78 -0.97 -7.43
N ARG A 12 -14.21 -1.94 -6.64
CA ARG A 12 -13.35 -2.75 -5.78
C ARG A 12 -13.27 -4.17 -6.35
N VAL A 13 -12.05 -4.62 -6.58
CA VAL A 13 -11.76 -6.00 -7.01
C VAL A 13 -11.01 -6.73 -5.90
N PRO A 14 -11.08 -8.08 -5.84
CA PRO A 14 -10.31 -8.85 -4.88
C PRO A 14 -8.81 -8.51 -4.91
N VAL A 15 -8.17 -8.40 -3.74
CA VAL A 15 -6.76 -8.00 -3.61
C VAL A 15 -5.83 -8.88 -4.46
N ALA A 16 -6.11 -10.18 -4.56
CA ALA A 16 -5.34 -11.11 -5.38
C ALA A 16 -5.34 -10.78 -6.88
N GLN A 17 -6.35 -10.07 -7.38
CA GLN A 17 -6.38 -9.61 -8.77
C GLN A 17 -5.52 -8.36 -8.98
N VAL A 18 -5.40 -7.50 -7.95
CA VAL A 18 -4.55 -6.29 -8.00
C VAL A 18 -3.07 -6.65 -7.86
N LEU A 19 -2.76 -7.57 -6.95
CA LEU A 19 -1.40 -8.01 -6.63
C LEU A 19 -0.95 -9.24 -7.42
N SER A 20 -1.54 -9.51 -8.59
CA SER A 20 -1.31 -10.74 -9.34
C SER A 20 0.18 -11.08 -9.49
N GLY A 21 0.59 -12.22 -8.90
CA GLY A 21 1.98 -12.71 -8.91
C GLY A 21 2.86 -12.20 -7.77
N LEU A 22 2.34 -11.31 -6.92
CA LEU A 22 2.98 -10.88 -5.67
C LEU A 22 2.36 -11.61 -4.48
N GLU A 23 3.20 -11.90 -3.50
CA GLU A 23 2.80 -12.55 -2.24
C GLU A 23 3.02 -11.60 -1.07
N VAL A 24 2.29 -11.84 0.02
CA VAL A 24 2.44 -11.11 1.28
C VAL A 24 2.63 -12.09 2.43
N HIS A 25 3.31 -11.64 3.49
CA HIS A 25 3.44 -12.46 4.70
C HIS A 25 2.06 -12.76 5.31
N PRO A 26 1.87 -13.96 5.88
CA PRO A 26 0.61 -14.32 6.51
C PRO A 26 0.35 -13.49 7.77
N LEU A 27 -0.92 -13.29 8.10
CA LEU A 27 -1.33 -12.76 9.40
C LEU A 27 -1.02 -13.76 10.52
N ALA A 28 -0.89 -13.25 11.75
CA ALA A 28 -0.71 -14.12 12.90
C ALA A 28 -1.99 -14.93 13.17
N GLN A 29 -1.83 -16.05 13.88
CA GLN A 29 -2.94 -16.92 14.21
C GLN A 29 -4.00 -16.18 15.04
N GLY A 30 -5.25 -16.21 14.57
CA GLY A 30 -6.39 -15.59 15.25
C GLY A 30 -6.66 -14.14 14.83
N GLU A 31 -5.80 -13.53 14.02
CA GLU A 31 -6.06 -12.22 13.44
C GLU A 31 -7.08 -12.31 12.30
N THR A 32 -7.91 -11.28 12.16
CA THR A 32 -8.83 -11.11 11.04
C THR A 32 -8.55 -9.77 10.39
N ALA A 33 -8.28 -9.77 9.09
CA ALA A 33 -8.09 -8.53 8.35
C ALA A 33 -9.40 -7.72 8.31
N ILE A 34 -9.32 -6.43 8.63
CA ILE A 34 -10.46 -5.51 8.55
C ILE A 34 -10.23 -4.50 7.42
N GLU A 35 -9.11 -3.79 7.47
CA GLU A 35 -8.74 -2.78 6.48
C GLU A 35 -7.24 -2.83 6.16
N ALA A 36 -6.88 -2.40 4.95
CA ALA A 36 -5.50 -2.23 4.55
C ALA A 36 -5.35 -1.00 3.65
N PHE A 37 -4.25 -0.28 3.83
CA PHE A 37 -3.69 0.56 2.78
C PHE A 37 -2.52 -0.18 2.14
N VAL A 38 -2.37 -0.02 0.83
CA VAL A 38 -1.38 -0.74 0.04
C VAL A 38 -0.66 0.25 -0.86
N LEU A 39 0.66 0.26 -0.80
CA LEU A 39 1.52 0.95 -1.76
C LEU A 39 2.15 -0.10 -2.67
N ILE A 40 1.84 -0.03 -3.95
CA ILE A 40 2.26 -1.00 -4.95
C ILE A 40 3.27 -0.33 -5.86
N LYS A 41 4.47 -0.89 -5.98
CA LYS A 41 5.44 -0.45 -6.97
C LYS A 41 5.00 -0.99 -8.33
N VAL A 42 4.74 -0.09 -9.26
CA VAL A 42 4.26 -0.42 -10.60
C VAL A 42 5.21 0.12 -11.66
N LEU A 43 5.09 -0.36 -12.88
CA LEU A 43 5.63 0.33 -14.05
C LEU A 43 4.52 1.21 -14.62
N ASP A 44 4.83 2.47 -14.88
CA ASP A 44 3.93 3.37 -15.59
C ASP A 44 3.88 3.07 -17.10
N ALA A 45 3.12 3.89 -17.84
CA ALA A 45 2.97 3.72 -19.30
C ALA A 45 4.29 3.82 -20.08
N ASP A 46 5.30 4.49 -19.52
CA ASP A 46 6.63 4.62 -20.10
C ASP A 46 7.59 3.51 -19.64
N GLY A 47 7.10 2.55 -18.85
CA GLY A 47 7.90 1.48 -18.26
C GLY A 47 8.80 1.95 -17.11
N ARG A 48 8.52 3.10 -16.49
CA ARG A 48 9.30 3.62 -15.37
C ARG A 48 8.69 3.20 -14.03
N PRO A 49 9.52 2.95 -13.00
CA PRO A 49 9.01 2.67 -11.66
C PRO A 49 8.20 3.85 -11.09
N ALA A 50 6.98 3.56 -10.66
CA ALA A 50 6.09 4.48 -9.97
C ALA A 50 5.42 3.79 -8.78
N TRP A 51 4.70 4.56 -7.96
CA TRP A 51 3.94 4.04 -6.82
C TRP A 51 2.44 4.24 -7.03
N SER A 52 1.67 3.20 -6.76
CA SER A 52 0.21 3.19 -6.85
C SER A 52 -0.39 2.92 -5.47
N TYR A 53 -1.23 3.85 -5.00
CA TYR A 53 -1.91 3.76 -3.71
C TYR A 53 -3.28 3.09 -3.85
N ARG A 54 -3.57 2.09 -3.02
CA ARG A 54 -4.87 1.41 -2.95
C ARG A 54 -5.29 1.23 -1.49
N THR A 55 -6.58 1.12 -1.25
CA THR A 55 -7.13 0.72 0.05
C THR A 55 -8.28 -0.25 -0.14
N THR A 56 -8.52 -1.12 0.85
CA THR A 56 -9.71 -1.98 0.86
C THR A 56 -10.98 -1.15 1.14
N ASN A 57 -10.93 -0.34 2.19
CA ASN A 57 -11.93 0.66 2.59
C ASN A 57 -11.29 2.05 2.74
N ARG A 58 -12.09 3.10 2.93
CA ARG A 58 -11.54 4.40 3.31
C ARG A 58 -11.18 4.37 4.80
N LEU A 59 -9.91 4.09 5.09
CA LEU A 59 -9.31 4.33 6.40
C LEU A 59 -9.57 5.77 6.85
N ASN A 60 -9.83 5.98 8.14
CA ASN A 60 -9.80 7.33 8.70
C ASN A 60 -8.40 7.93 8.48
N ARG A 61 -8.34 9.22 8.15
CA ARG A 61 -7.08 9.91 7.86
C ARG A 61 -6.13 9.91 9.06
N GLU A 62 -6.67 9.98 10.27
CA GLU A 62 -5.88 9.96 11.50
C GLU A 62 -5.28 8.57 11.75
N GLU A 63 -6.04 7.50 11.51
CA GLU A 63 -5.56 6.11 11.62
C GLU A 63 -4.49 5.83 10.57
N LEU A 64 -4.70 6.26 9.33
CA LEU A 64 -3.73 6.13 8.25
C LEU A 64 -2.44 6.90 8.57
N LEU A 65 -2.54 8.13 9.05
CA LEU A 65 -1.38 8.92 9.45
C LEU A 65 -0.62 8.23 10.59
N GLY A 66 -1.33 7.72 11.59
CA GLY A 66 -0.76 6.93 12.68
C GLY A 66 0.05 5.73 12.17
N ALA A 67 -0.55 4.93 11.29
CA ALA A 67 0.11 3.76 10.71
C ALA A 67 1.35 4.12 9.87
N LEU A 68 1.28 5.19 9.08
CA LEU A 68 2.41 5.66 8.28
C LEU A 68 3.57 6.16 9.14
N MET A 69 3.29 6.88 10.22
CA MET A 69 4.33 7.34 11.15
C MET A 69 5.08 6.17 11.77
N VAL A 70 4.36 5.14 12.24
CA VAL A 70 4.96 3.91 12.79
C VAL A 70 5.87 3.26 11.74
N GLN A 71 5.38 3.10 10.51
CA GLN A 71 6.17 2.44 9.46
C GLN A 71 7.43 3.22 9.09
N VAL A 72 7.36 4.55 9.06
CA VAL A 72 8.53 5.41 8.83
C VAL A 72 9.55 5.26 9.95
N ASP A 73 9.12 5.20 11.20
CA ASP A 73 10.02 5.06 12.35
C ASP A 73 10.70 3.69 12.39
N VAL A 74 9.98 2.62 12.04
CA VAL A 74 10.55 1.28 11.87
C VAL A 74 11.62 1.28 10.79
N LEU A 75 11.30 1.79 9.58
CA LEU A 75 12.26 1.84 8.47
C LEU A 75 13.50 2.68 8.81
N ARG A 76 13.32 3.82 9.49
CA ARG A 76 14.44 4.65 9.95
C ARG A 76 15.37 3.93 10.92
N LYS A 77 14.81 3.06 11.77
CA LYS A 77 15.58 2.24 12.68
C LYS A 77 16.35 1.17 11.91
N GLU A 78 15.67 0.41 11.06
CA GLU A 78 16.29 -0.64 10.23
C GLU A 78 17.47 -0.10 9.41
N LEU A 79 17.28 1.03 8.72
CA LEU A 79 18.34 1.66 7.93
C LEU A 79 19.53 2.15 8.78
N ARG A 80 19.30 2.53 10.04
CA ARG A 80 20.37 2.92 10.95
C ARG A 80 21.13 1.69 11.44
N ASP A 81 20.41 0.66 11.85
CA ASP A 81 20.99 -0.59 12.33
C ASP A 81 21.86 -1.22 11.21
N GLU A 82 21.40 -1.20 9.96
CA GLU A 82 22.19 -1.63 8.78
C GLU A 82 23.49 -0.84 8.57
N TRP A 83 23.51 0.44 8.92
CA TRP A 83 24.71 1.29 8.79
C TRP A 83 25.69 1.09 9.95
N ASP A 84 25.21 0.80 11.15
CA ASP A 84 26.05 0.57 12.33
C ASP A 84 26.72 -0.83 12.30
N ASP A 85 26.12 -1.78 11.57
CA ASP A 85 26.62 -3.16 11.41
C ASP A 85 27.62 -3.33 10.22
N GLY A 86 27.89 -2.28 9.44
CA GLY A 86 28.76 -2.28 8.25
C GLY A 86 30.10 -1.57 8.44
#